data_AF-A0A9R0JPE9-F1
#
_entry.id   AF-A0A9R0JPE9-F1
#
_cell.length_a   1.000
_cell.length_b   1.000
_cell.length_c   1.000
_cell.angle_alpha   90.00
_cell.angle_beta   90.00
_cell.angle_gamma   90.00
#
_symmetry.space_group_name_H-M   'P 1'
#
loop_
_entity.id
_entity.type
_entity.pdbx_description
1 polymer ?
#
loop_
_entity_poly.entity_id
_entity_poly.type
_entity_poly.pdbx_seq_one_letter_code
_entity_poly.pdbx_strand_id
1 'polypeptide(L)'
;MEGKIVEAFVVVALSIMVILDPSLAASDLSLNVASATTATYSKVLTDMRNNLQDPKLKYGNTNIPVMAAPSKTPKYLLVDLKASDGGTITVAFSKTDLYVQGYLDKFNNGKDFRAHFFPDALSDAKKTLFPEAKVAANRIEMKYKSSYGDIEKKAGDRSKLGLGVQPLNKLINKVYGKPLDVKTEAQLMLLVIQMLAEATRFKYIEGMILQKFSTFYNPDPKTIELEKSWQKITKGIKSSIKGVIKPELVLVDDKGKPWKVSKVDQVVPVMGLLKYEGSSSSITSKFYKVLMNVFKVNNGNVKCSSSCEELRIAAGIPELEVAKLEHQKLIQIRGTTITIGRFLY
;
A
#
# COMPACT_ATOMS: atom_id res chain seq x y z
N MET A 1 7.36 -21.80 -75.82
CA MET A 1 6.86 -22.77 -74.84
C MET A 1 7.52 -22.47 -73.52
N GLU A 2 6.70 -22.38 -72.45
CA GLU A 2 7.05 -22.34 -71.01
C GLU A 2 7.77 -21.04 -70.54
N GLY A 3 7.20 -20.13 -69.74
CA GLY A 3 6.33 -20.27 -68.54
C GLY A 3 7.23 -20.35 -67.29
N LYS A 4 7.12 -19.61 -66.18
CA LYS A 4 6.17 -18.66 -65.57
C LYS A 4 6.93 -17.88 -64.47
N ILE A 5 6.57 -16.61 -64.27
CA ILE A 5 6.28 -15.93 -62.99
C ILE A 5 7.14 -16.29 -61.77
N VAL A 6 7.89 -15.31 -61.21
CA VAL A 6 7.75 -14.86 -59.80
C VAL A 6 8.19 -13.39 -59.70
N GLU A 7 7.21 -12.51 -59.51
CA GLU A 7 7.40 -11.15 -58.96
C GLU A 7 7.59 -11.20 -57.43
N ALA A 8 8.21 -10.13 -56.92
CA ALA A 8 8.17 -9.64 -55.56
C ALA A 8 8.90 -10.46 -54.47
N PHE A 9 9.95 -9.86 -53.90
CA PHE A 9 10.23 -9.72 -52.46
C PHE A 9 11.66 -9.16 -52.28
N VAL A 10 11.87 -7.90 -52.64
CA VAL A 10 13.08 -7.14 -52.23
C VAL A 10 12.63 -5.89 -51.47
N VAL A 11 11.86 -6.10 -50.41
CA VAL A 11 11.76 -5.17 -49.27
C VAL A 11 11.43 -6.05 -48.07
N VAL A 12 12.44 -6.41 -47.27
CA VAL A 12 12.47 -6.63 -45.80
C VAL A 12 13.80 -7.35 -45.54
N ALA A 13 14.89 -6.59 -45.56
CA ALA A 13 16.18 -6.99 -45.00
C ALA A 13 16.60 -5.98 -43.92
N LEU A 14 15.66 -5.66 -43.04
CA LEU A 14 15.93 -5.15 -41.69
C LEU A 14 15.37 -6.19 -40.70
N SER A 15 15.78 -7.44 -40.91
CA SER A 15 15.37 -8.57 -40.10
C SER A 15 16.24 -8.64 -38.86
N ILE A 16 15.73 -8.03 -37.78
CA ILE A 16 15.76 -8.60 -36.42
C ILE A 16 17.17 -8.97 -35.91
N MET A 17 17.87 -7.96 -35.40
CA MET A 17 18.82 -8.11 -34.28
C MET A 17 18.43 -7.09 -33.19
N VAL A 18 17.13 -6.98 -32.89
CA VAL A 18 16.75 -6.65 -31.52
C VAL A 18 16.90 -7.96 -30.78
N ILE A 19 18.03 -8.13 -30.12
CA ILE A 19 18.14 -9.06 -29.00
C ILE A 19 17.04 -8.61 -28.03
N LEU A 20 15.88 -9.26 -28.12
CA LEU A 20 14.90 -9.28 -27.07
C LEU A 20 15.62 -9.95 -25.90
N ASP A 21 16.34 -9.14 -25.14
CA ASP A 21 16.48 -9.38 -23.72
C ASP A 21 15.08 -9.76 -23.25
N PRO A 22 14.86 -10.95 -22.67
CA PRO A 22 13.56 -11.27 -22.11
C PRO A 22 13.22 -10.14 -21.16
N SER A 23 12.26 -9.31 -21.57
CA SER A 23 11.80 -8.20 -20.77
C SER A 23 11.33 -8.83 -19.47
N LEU A 24 11.88 -8.35 -18.35
CA LEU A 24 11.24 -8.46 -17.05
C LEU A 24 9.73 -8.23 -17.27
N ALA A 25 8.84 -8.96 -16.56
CA ALA A 25 7.40 -8.70 -16.53
C ALA A 25 7.19 -7.20 -16.66
N ALA A 26 6.48 -6.77 -17.73
CA ALA A 26 6.42 -5.37 -18.12
C ALA A 26 6.20 -4.51 -16.87
N SER A 27 7.26 -3.79 -16.46
CA SER A 27 7.21 -3.00 -15.24
C SER A 27 6.21 -1.87 -15.46
N ASP A 28 5.40 -1.58 -14.45
CA ASP A 28 4.42 -0.50 -14.55
C ASP A 28 5.14 0.86 -14.59
N LEU A 29 6.24 0.96 -13.85
CA LEU A 29 7.03 2.18 -13.68
C LEU A 29 8.53 1.86 -13.70
N SER A 30 9.34 2.86 -14.03
CA SER A 30 10.79 2.74 -13.97
C SER A 30 11.45 4.02 -13.48
N LEU A 31 12.48 3.85 -12.65
CA LEU A 31 13.42 4.89 -12.25
C LEU A 31 14.82 4.47 -12.72
N ASN A 32 15.39 5.22 -13.65
CA ASN A 32 16.82 5.13 -13.92
C ASN A 32 17.57 5.87 -12.81
N VAL A 33 18.03 5.13 -11.81
CA VAL A 33 18.72 5.66 -10.62
C VAL A 33 20.05 6.31 -11.02
N ALA A 34 20.73 5.78 -12.04
CA ALA A 34 22.02 6.28 -12.50
C ALA A 34 21.96 7.72 -13.03
N SER A 35 20.85 8.07 -13.68
CA SER A 35 20.62 9.38 -14.29
C SER A 35 19.43 10.11 -13.67
N ALA A 36 18.99 9.70 -12.48
CA ALA A 36 17.83 10.26 -11.85
C ALA A 36 18.08 11.74 -11.52
N THR A 37 17.05 12.56 -11.74
CA THR A 37 16.93 13.94 -11.27
C THR A 37 15.81 14.04 -10.24
N THR A 38 15.75 15.16 -9.53
CA THR A 38 14.63 15.49 -8.64
C THR A 38 13.29 15.38 -9.37
N ALA A 39 13.23 15.87 -10.62
CA ALA A 39 12.04 15.81 -11.46
C ALA A 39 11.63 14.38 -11.80
N THR A 40 12.57 13.52 -12.24
CA THR A 40 12.24 12.13 -12.59
C THR A 40 11.82 11.32 -11.37
N TYR A 41 12.44 11.57 -10.22
CA TYR A 41 12.08 10.90 -8.97
C TYR A 41 10.68 11.31 -8.48
N SER A 42 10.39 12.61 -8.42
CA SER A 42 9.04 13.11 -8.09
C SER A 42 7.99 12.63 -9.08
N LYS A 43 8.33 12.50 -10.36
CA LYS A 43 7.44 11.92 -11.37
C LYS A 43 7.10 10.48 -11.03
N VAL A 44 8.09 9.62 -10.73
CA VAL A 44 7.84 8.22 -10.34
C VAL A 44 6.94 8.13 -9.12
N LEU A 45 7.20 8.92 -8.06
CA LEU A 45 6.34 8.92 -6.87
C LEU A 45 4.91 9.42 -7.17
N THR A 46 4.76 10.38 -8.08
CA THR A 46 3.45 10.86 -8.52
C THR A 46 2.70 9.79 -9.31
N ASP A 47 3.40 9.09 -10.22
CA ASP A 47 2.85 7.99 -10.98
C ASP A 47 2.48 6.80 -10.08
N MET A 48 3.26 6.53 -9.01
CA MET A 48 2.88 5.57 -7.97
C MET A 48 1.57 5.97 -7.30
N ARG A 49 1.43 7.22 -6.83
CA ARG A 49 0.16 7.70 -6.22
C ARG A 49 -1.02 7.56 -7.18
N ASN A 50 -0.82 7.91 -8.45
CA ASN A 50 -1.86 7.81 -9.49
C ASN A 50 -2.27 6.36 -9.75
N ASN A 51 -1.33 5.42 -9.72
CA ASN A 51 -1.61 3.99 -9.89
C ASN A 51 -2.32 3.34 -8.69
N LEU A 52 -2.22 3.96 -7.51
CA LEU A 52 -2.75 3.41 -6.25
C LEU A 52 -4.09 4.03 -5.85
N GLN A 53 -4.38 5.25 -6.30
CA GLN A 53 -5.55 5.98 -5.84
C GLN A 53 -6.86 5.45 -6.42
N ASP A 54 -7.94 5.59 -5.65
CA ASP A 54 -9.29 5.64 -6.19
C ASP A 54 -9.71 7.11 -6.36
N PRO A 55 -9.92 7.59 -7.60
CA PRO A 55 -10.22 9.01 -7.83
C PRO A 55 -11.54 9.46 -7.19
N LYS A 56 -12.46 8.52 -6.89
CA LYS A 56 -13.76 8.80 -6.26
C LYS A 56 -13.71 8.80 -4.74
N LEU A 57 -12.67 8.21 -4.15
CA LEU A 57 -12.55 8.09 -2.70
C LEU A 57 -11.83 9.30 -2.12
N LYS A 58 -12.47 9.96 -1.16
CA LYS A 58 -11.95 11.15 -0.46
C LYS A 58 -12.20 11.04 1.03
N TYR A 59 -11.24 11.49 1.84
CA TYR A 59 -11.33 11.53 3.29
C TYR A 59 -11.13 12.95 3.82
N GLY A 60 -11.87 13.30 4.88
CA GLY A 60 -11.71 14.56 5.62
C GLY A 60 -11.92 15.83 4.79
N ASN A 61 -12.64 15.75 3.67
CA ASN A 61 -12.78 16.84 2.68
C ASN A 61 -11.42 17.37 2.17
N THR A 62 -10.43 16.47 2.02
CA THR A 62 -9.09 16.81 1.51
C THR A 62 -8.93 16.41 0.05
N ASN A 63 -7.96 17.03 -0.61
CA ASN A 63 -7.52 16.63 -1.95
C ASN A 63 -6.46 15.52 -1.95
N ILE A 64 -6.10 14.97 -0.78
CA ILE A 64 -5.10 13.91 -0.69
C ILE A 64 -5.68 12.65 -1.36
N PRO A 65 -4.96 12.02 -2.29
CA PRO A 65 -5.34 10.73 -2.87
C PRO A 65 -5.57 9.67 -1.79
N VAL A 66 -6.56 8.82 -1.97
CA VAL A 66 -6.82 7.65 -1.10
C VAL A 66 -6.63 6.38 -1.90
N MET A 67 -5.91 5.41 -1.34
CA MET A 67 -5.71 4.12 -1.98
C MET A 67 -7.03 3.44 -2.31
N ALA A 68 -7.05 2.73 -3.42
CA ALA A 68 -8.18 1.91 -3.82
C ALA A 68 -8.43 0.74 -2.88
N ALA A 69 -9.67 0.24 -2.89
CA ALA A 69 -10.04 -0.94 -2.13
C ALA A 69 -9.22 -2.17 -2.60
N PRO A 70 -8.87 -3.10 -1.67
CA PRO A 70 -8.03 -4.27 -1.97
C PRO A 70 -8.56 -5.21 -3.07
N SER A 71 -9.86 -5.14 -3.36
CA SER A 71 -10.53 -6.00 -4.34
C SER A 71 -10.30 -5.62 -5.81
N LYS A 72 -9.62 -4.51 -6.09
CA LYS A 72 -9.34 -4.08 -7.46
C LYS A 72 -8.11 -4.80 -8.03
N THR A 73 -8.27 -5.39 -9.21
CA THR A 73 -7.16 -5.86 -10.05
C THR A 73 -6.56 -4.69 -10.85
N PRO A 74 -5.25 -4.68 -11.15
CA PRO A 74 -4.21 -5.62 -10.72
C PRO A 74 -3.80 -5.45 -9.24
N LYS A 75 -3.30 -6.51 -8.62
CA LYS A 75 -2.96 -6.54 -7.17
C LYS A 75 -1.61 -5.93 -6.83
N TYR A 76 -0.72 -5.86 -7.79
CA TYR A 76 0.68 -5.46 -7.59
C TYR A 76 1.06 -4.32 -8.52
N LEU A 77 2.02 -3.52 -8.08
CA LEU A 77 2.70 -2.50 -8.84
C LEU A 77 4.18 -2.90 -8.94
N LEU A 78 4.69 -3.04 -10.16
CA LEU A 78 6.09 -3.36 -10.44
C LEU A 78 6.87 -2.09 -10.78
N VAL A 79 7.99 -1.88 -10.11
CA VAL A 79 8.87 -0.72 -10.33
C VAL A 79 10.28 -1.18 -10.64
N ASP A 80 10.77 -0.84 -11.83
CA ASP A 80 12.16 -1.09 -12.20
C ASP A 80 13.09 -0.02 -11.65
N LEU A 81 14.14 -0.45 -10.96
CA LEU A 81 15.25 0.37 -10.51
C LEU A 81 16.50 0.03 -11.33
N LYS A 82 16.88 0.94 -12.24
CA LYS A 82 18.01 0.74 -13.15
C LYS A 82 19.24 1.48 -12.63
N ALA A 83 20.31 0.75 -12.39
CA ALA A 83 21.56 1.29 -11.88
C ALA A 83 22.60 1.51 -12.99
N SER A 84 23.68 2.20 -12.64
CA SER A 84 24.72 2.66 -13.58
C SER A 84 25.43 1.55 -14.33
N ASP A 85 25.57 0.39 -13.70
CA ASP A 85 26.38 -0.72 -14.22
C ASP A 85 25.53 -1.67 -15.09
N GLY A 86 24.36 -1.21 -15.54
CA GLY A 86 23.38 -1.99 -16.32
C GLY A 86 22.47 -2.87 -15.47
N GLY A 87 22.69 -2.96 -14.16
CA GLY A 87 21.87 -3.75 -13.25
C GLY A 87 20.45 -3.21 -13.11
N THR A 88 19.45 -4.08 -13.22
CA THR A 88 18.04 -3.73 -12.98
C THR A 88 17.44 -4.62 -11.91
N ILE A 89 16.85 -4.01 -10.90
CA ILE A 89 16.04 -4.70 -9.89
C ILE A 89 14.59 -4.28 -10.06
N THR A 90 13.69 -5.24 -10.26
CA THR A 90 12.24 -4.99 -10.32
C THR A 90 11.64 -5.27 -8.95
N VAL A 91 11.04 -4.26 -8.33
CA VAL A 91 10.44 -4.38 -7.00
C VAL A 91 8.93 -4.46 -7.13
N ALA A 92 8.31 -5.42 -6.44
CA ALA A 92 6.86 -5.56 -6.41
C ALA A 92 6.26 -4.99 -5.14
N PHE A 93 5.32 -4.06 -5.30
CA PHE A 93 4.54 -3.48 -4.21
C PHE A 93 3.10 -3.98 -4.27
N SER A 94 2.49 -4.27 -3.13
CA SER A 94 1.05 -4.52 -3.02
C SER A 94 0.29 -3.22 -3.26
N LYS A 95 -0.69 -3.22 -4.18
CA LYS A 95 -1.57 -2.05 -4.40
C LYS A 95 -2.58 -1.84 -3.25
N THR A 96 -2.63 -2.75 -2.27
CA THR A 96 -3.53 -2.65 -1.11
C THR A 96 -2.96 -1.77 0.01
N ASP A 97 -1.66 -1.83 0.24
CA ASP A 97 -0.99 -1.18 1.37
C ASP A 97 0.39 -0.58 1.02
N LEU A 98 0.82 -0.73 -0.23
CA LEU A 98 2.12 -0.32 -0.74
C LEU A 98 3.28 -1.08 -0.08
N TYR A 99 3.04 -2.28 0.45
CA TYR A 99 4.09 -3.08 1.08
C TYR A 99 4.86 -3.86 0.02
N VAL A 100 6.19 -3.88 0.13
CA VAL A 100 7.05 -4.66 -0.77
C VAL A 100 6.81 -6.15 -0.53
N GLN A 101 6.54 -6.88 -1.60
CA GLN A 101 6.34 -8.33 -1.57
C GLN A 101 7.64 -9.08 -1.89
N GLY A 102 8.51 -8.47 -2.68
CA GLY A 102 9.76 -9.06 -3.12
C GLY A 102 10.39 -8.25 -4.25
N TYR A 103 11.52 -8.74 -4.75
CA TYR A 103 12.19 -8.19 -5.92
C TYR A 103 12.71 -9.29 -6.85
N LEU A 104 12.97 -8.90 -8.10
CA LEU A 104 13.54 -9.73 -9.15
C LEU A 104 14.88 -9.14 -9.58
N ASP A 105 15.90 -9.98 -9.69
CA ASP A 105 17.18 -9.65 -10.31
C ASP A 105 17.57 -10.69 -11.37
N LYS A 106 18.62 -10.40 -12.14
CA LYS A 106 19.27 -11.41 -13.01
C LYS A 106 20.61 -11.79 -12.40
N PHE A 107 20.98 -13.07 -12.51
CA PHE A 107 22.26 -13.63 -12.06
C PHE A 107 22.87 -14.52 -13.15
N ASN A 108 23.99 -15.19 -12.86
CA ASN A 108 24.75 -15.99 -13.83
C ASN A 108 25.08 -15.20 -15.12
N ASN A 109 25.66 -14.01 -14.94
CA ASN A 109 25.99 -13.08 -16.03
C ASN A 109 24.78 -12.66 -16.88
N GLY A 110 23.62 -12.44 -16.24
CA GLY A 110 22.42 -11.94 -16.90
C GLY A 110 21.58 -13.01 -17.61
N LYS A 111 21.93 -14.29 -17.49
CA LYS A 111 21.25 -15.40 -18.17
C LYS A 111 20.00 -15.87 -17.46
N ASP A 112 20.02 -15.85 -16.13
CA ASP A 112 18.96 -16.42 -15.30
C ASP A 112 18.30 -15.36 -14.44
N PHE A 113 16.99 -15.50 -14.21
CA PHE A 113 16.24 -14.66 -13.29
C PHE A 113 16.16 -15.30 -11.91
N ARG A 114 16.22 -14.45 -10.88
CA ARG A 114 16.14 -14.84 -9.48
C ARG A 114 15.17 -13.91 -8.74
N ALA A 115 14.15 -14.51 -8.15
CA ALA A 115 13.14 -13.80 -7.39
C ALA A 115 13.41 -13.98 -5.91
N HIS A 116 13.28 -12.90 -5.14
CA HIS A 116 13.45 -12.90 -3.69
C HIS A 116 12.18 -12.38 -3.05
N PHE A 117 11.62 -13.14 -2.12
CA PHE A 117 10.38 -12.82 -1.43
C PHE A 117 10.61 -12.66 0.06
N PHE A 118 9.94 -11.69 0.66
CA PHE A 118 9.82 -11.67 2.12
C PHE A 118 9.08 -12.93 2.61
N PRO A 119 9.47 -13.53 3.76
CA PRO A 119 8.73 -14.65 4.36
C PRO A 119 7.26 -14.35 4.63
N ASP A 120 6.93 -13.10 4.93
CA ASP A 120 5.58 -12.59 5.18
C ASP A 120 4.91 -11.96 3.95
N ALA A 121 5.49 -12.11 2.75
CA ALA A 121 4.82 -11.75 1.51
C ALA A 121 3.53 -12.55 1.30
N LEU A 122 2.57 -11.97 0.59
CA LEU A 122 1.28 -12.60 0.29
C LEU A 122 1.47 -13.95 -0.41
N SER A 123 0.62 -14.92 -0.09
CA SER A 123 0.74 -16.28 -0.62
C SER A 123 0.57 -16.34 -2.14
N ASP A 124 -0.29 -15.49 -2.71
CA ASP A 124 -0.43 -15.35 -4.16
C ASP A 124 0.75 -14.59 -4.79
N ALA A 125 1.36 -13.62 -4.09
CA ALA A 125 2.58 -12.97 -4.55
C ALA A 125 3.71 -13.99 -4.76
N LYS A 126 3.99 -14.84 -3.76
CA LYS A 126 5.03 -15.89 -3.87
C LYS A 126 4.78 -16.88 -5.02
N LYS A 127 3.52 -17.07 -5.44
CA LYS A 127 3.13 -17.96 -6.53
C LYS A 127 3.13 -17.31 -7.91
N THR A 128 2.72 -16.04 -8.00
CA THR A 128 2.36 -15.39 -9.27
C THR A 128 3.31 -14.29 -9.70
N LEU A 129 4.00 -13.63 -8.76
CA LEU A 129 4.97 -12.60 -9.10
C LEU A 129 6.24 -13.21 -9.67
N PHE A 130 6.86 -12.46 -10.59
CA PHE A 130 8.13 -12.82 -11.22
C PHE A 130 8.12 -14.20 -11.89
N PRO A 131 7.22 -14.44 -12.87
CA PRO A 131 7.16 -15.72 -13.59
C PRO A 131 8.45 -16.03 -14.38
N GLU A 132 9.33 -15.05 -14.58
CA GLU A 132 10.64 -15.19 -15.23
C GLU A 132 11.60 -16.05 -14.42
N ALA A 133 11.48 -16.06 -13.08
CA ALA A 133 12.20 -16.97 -12.20
C ALA A 133 11.55 -18.36 -12.24
N LYS A 134 11.72 -19.05 -13.38
CA LYS A 134 11.05 -20.31 -13.75
C LYS A 134 11.42 -21.48 -12.84
N VAL A 135 12.68 -21.54 -12.41
CA VAL A 135 13.22 -22.63 -11.59
C VAL A 135 12.89 -22.36 -10.13
N ALA A 136 12.31 -23.34 -9.43
CA ALA A 136 11.93 -23.20 -8.02
C ALA A 136 13.11 -22.80 -7.13
N ALA A 137 14.32 -23.32 -7.39
CA ALA A 137 15.54 -22.95 -6.69
C ALA A 137 15.94 -21.47 -6.85
N ASN A 138 15.47 -20.80 -7.90
CA ASN A 138 15.70 -19.38 -8.15
C ASN A 138 14.63 -18.48 -7.51
N ARG A 139 13.67 -19.06 -6.78
CA ARG A 139 12.65 -18.35 -6.00
C ARG A 139 13.03 -18.43 -4.53
N ILE A 140 13.79 -17.45 -4.07
CA ILE A 140 14.43 -17.42 -2.77
C ILE A 140 13.51 -16.74 -1.77
N GLU A 141 13.41 -17.32 -0.58
CA GLU A 141 12.84 -16.64 0.58
C GLU A 141 13.94 -15.88 1.33
N MET A 142 13.75 -14.57 1.54
CA MET A 142 14.68 -13.73 2.28
C MET A 142 14.78 -14.19 3.74
N LYS A 143 15.94 -13.99 4.38
CA LYS A 143 16.20 -14.47 5.75
C LYS A 143 15.69 -13.53 6.86
N TYR A 144 14.71 -12.70 6.55
CA TYR A 144 14.10 -11.69 7.43
C TYR A 144 12.75 -11.26 6.85
N LYS A 145 11.81 -10.84 7.71
CA LYS A 145 10.48 -10.35 7.33
C LYS A 145 10.50 -8.88 6.90
N SER A 146 9.40 -8.43 6.30
CA SER A 146 9.23 -7.07 5.77
C SER A 146 9.09 -5.97 6.83
N SER A 147 8.95 -6.33 8.11
CA SER A 147 8.85 -5.35 9.19
C SER A 147 10.17 -4.58 9.37
N TYR A 148 10.11 -3.28 9.65
CA TYR A 148 11.31 -2.48 9.93
C TYR A 148 12.20 -3.12 11.00
N GLY A 149 11.60 -3.62 12.09
CA GLY A 149 12.36 -4.27 13.16
C GLY A 149 13.09 -5.54 12.71
N ASP A 150 12.59 -6.28 11.72
CA ASP A 150 13.30 -7.46 11.19
C ASP A 150 14.35 -7.10 10.13
N ILE A 151 14.07 -6.10 9.31
CA ILE A 151 15.04 -5.57 8.34
C ILE A 151 16.23 -4.92 9.06
N GLU A 152 15.98 -4.07 10.07
CA GLU A 152 17.03 -3.35 10.80
C GLU A 152 17.96 -4.28 11.61
N LYS A 153 17.45 -5.43 12.10
CA LYS A 153 18.30 -6.47 12.70
C LYS A 153 19.38 -6.99 11.73
N LYS A 154 19.15 -6.89 10.41
CA LYS A 154 20.09 -7.33 9.37
C LYS A 154 20.85 -6.15 8.76
N ALA A 155 20.15 -5.05 8.48
CA ALA A 155 20.66 -3.89 7.76
C ALA A 155 21.44 -2.90 8.65
N GLY A 156 21.12 -2.87 9.94
CA GLY A 156 21.45 -1.77 10.85
C GLY A 156 20.31 -0.73 10.93
N ASP A 157 20.57 0.34 11.68
CA ASP A 157 19.64 1.43 11.96
C ASP A 157 19.28 2.23 10.69
N ARG A 158 17.98 2.34 10.39
CA ARG A 158 17.50 3.02 9.17
C ARG A 158 17.79 4.51 9.13
N SER A 159 17.98 5.15 10.29
CA SER A 159 18.36 6.58 10.37
C SER A 159 19.79 6.86 9.89
N LYS A 160 20.63 5.82 9.71
CA LYS A 160 22.05 5.93 9.36
C LYS A 160 22.39 5.50 7.93
N LEU A 161 21.43 4.94 7.20
CA LEU A 161 21.70 4.35 5.88
C LEU A 161 21.85 5.42 4.78
N GLY A 162 21.26 6.60 4.97
CA GLY A 162 21.28 7.70 4.01
C GLY A 162 20.37 7.45 2.80
N LEU A 163 19.26 8.18 2.70
CA LEU A 163 18.30 8.12 1.60
C LEU A 163 18.75 9.04 0.46
N GLY A 164 19.02 8.46 -0.71
CA GLY A 164 19.44 9.22 -1.89
C GLY A 164 19.77 8.29 -3.06
N VAL A 165 19.87 8.87 -4.26
CA VAL A 165 20.11 8.08 -5.48
C VAL A 165 21.50 7.45 -5.50
N GLN A 166 22.51 8.10 -4.91
CA GLN A 166 23.85 7.55 -4.80
C GLN A 166 23.90 6.28 -3.92
N PRO A 167 23.41 6.30 -2.66
CA PRO A 167 23.24 5.09 -1.85
C PRO A 167 22.42 4.00 -2.55
N LEU A 168 21.31 4.36 -3.20
CA LEU A 168 20.47 3.41 -3.92
C LEU A 168 21.22 2.72 -5.07
N ASN A 169 21.87 3.49 -5.93
CA ASN A 169 22.65 2.98 -7.05
C ASN A 169 23.75 2.01 -6.58
N LYS A 170 24.47 2.40 -5.52
CA LYS A 170 25.53 1.58 -4.92
C LYS A 170 25.00 0.26 -4.38
N LEU A 171 23.85 0.25 -3.71
CA LEU A 171 23.25 -0.98 -3.17
C LEU A 171 22.71 -1.87 -4.27
N ILE A 172 22.09 -1.32 -5.32
CA ILE A 172 21.65 -2.11 -6.48
C ILE A 172 22.84 -2.82 -7.11
N ASN A 173 23.96 -2.13 -7.38
CA ASN A 173 25.15 -2.73 -7.98
C ASN A 173 25.81 -3.82 -7.08
N LYS A 174 25.61 -3.75 -5.76
CA LYS A 174 26.10 -4.77 -4.82
C LYS A 174 25.18 -5.99 -4.70
N VAL A 175 23.91 -5.86 -5.05
CA VAL A 175 22.93 -6.96 -4.96
C VAL A 175 22.74 -7.64 -6.31
N TYR A 176 22.57 -6.86 -7.38
CA TYR A 176 22.24 -7.35 -8.71
C TYR A 176 23.29 -8.35 -9.22
N GLY A 177 22.84 -9.58 -9.48
CA GLY A 177 23.67 -10.65 -10.02
C GLY A 177 24.80 -11.11 -9.11
N LYS A 178 24.84 -10.66 -7.86
CA LYS A 178 25.84 -11.08 -6.87
C LYS A 178 25.35 -12.27 -6.03
N PRO A 179 26.27 -13.04 -5.42
CA PRO A 179 25.92 -13.98 -4.36
C PRO A 179 25.14 -13.28 -3.24
N LEU A 180 24.22 -14.00 -2.61
CA LEU A 180 23.37 -13.43 -1.56
C LEU A 180 24.20 -12.98 -0.35
N ASP A 181 24.20 -11.68 -0.08
CA ASP A 181 24.66 -11.07 1.17
C ASP A 181 23.45 -10.49 1.91
N VAL A 182 23.05 -11.14 3.00
CA VAL A 182 21.80 -10.83 3.73
C VAL A 182 21.80 -9.40 4.28
N LYS A 183 22.94 -8.88 4.71
CA LYS A 183 23.05 -7.53 5.26
C LYS A 183 22.84 -6.50 4.17
N THR A 184 23.50 -6.68 3.03
CA THR A 184 23.44 -5.77 1.88
C THR A 184 22.07 -5.81 1.22
N GLU A 185 21.45 -6.99 1.12
CA GLU A 185 20.07 -7.13 0.65
C GLU A 185 19.09 -6.39 1.58
N ALA A 186 19.21 -6.58 2.89
CA ALA A 186 18.37 -5.89 3.86
C ALA A 186 18.55 -4.36 3.80
N GLN A 187 19.79 -3.89 3.60
CA GLN A 187 20.06 -2.46 3.37
C GLN A 187 19.37 -1.96 2.10
N LEU A 188 19.45 -2.69 0.99
CA LEU A 188 18.73 -2.33 -0.23
C LEU A 188 17.23 -2.24 0.01
N MET A 189 16.62 -3.25 0.63
CA MET A 189 15.18 -3.26 0.90
C MET A 189 14.74 -2.11 1.80
N LEU A 190 15.51 -1.82 2.86
CA LEU A 190 15.24 -0.70 3.76
C LEU A 190 15.24 0.64 3.03
N LEU A 191 16.19 0.83 2.11
CA LEU A 191 16.33 2.05 1.33
C LEU A 191 15.23 2.17 0.26
N VAL A 192 14.90 1.07 -0.43
CA VAL A 192 13.80 1.00 -1.40
C VAL A 192 12.45 1.31 -0.74
N ILE A 193 12.16 0.72 0.43
CA ILE A 193 10.91 0.96 1.14
C ILE A 193 10.78 2.45 1.51
N GLN A 194 11.82 3.05 2.10
CA GLN A 194 11.77 4.46 2.51
C GLN A 194 11.71 5.41 1.30
N MET A 195 12.53 5.16 0.26
CA MET A 195 12.59 6.03 -0.92
C MET A 195 11.39 5.88 -1.87
N LEU A 196 10.68 4.75 -1.89
CA LEU A 196 9.52 4.58 -2.77
C LEU A 196 8.22 4.55 -1.98
N ALA A 197 8.03 3.58 -1.08
CA ALA A 197 6.76 3.42 -0.39
C ALA A 197 6.48 4.59 0.57
N GLU A 198 7.44 4.96 1.43
CA GLU A 198 7.22 6.02 2.41
C GLU A 198 7.19 7.41 1.77
N ALA A 199 8.07 7.69 0.80
CA ALA A 199 8.01 8.92 0.03
C ALA A 199 6.71 9.06 -0.80
N THR A 200 6.14 7.95 -1.27
CA THR A 200 4.81 7.95 -1.91
C THR A 200 3.72 8.31 -0.89
N ARG A 201 3.76 7.73 0.32
CA ARG A 201 2.80 8.01 1.40
C ARG A 201 2.90 9.42 1.95
N PHE A 202 4.10 10.00 2.02
CA PHE A 202 4.38 11.26 2.68
C PHE A 202 5.17 12.23 1.80
N LYS A 203 4.55 13.37 1.49
CA LYS A 203 5.20 14.50 0.80
C LYS A 203 6.36 15.10 1.61
N TYR A 204 6.32 14.98 2.94
CA TYR A 204 7.44 15.36 3.78
C TYR A 204 8.71 14.56 3.45
N ILE A 205 8.61 13.23 3.40
CA ILE A 205 9.75 12.34 3.13
C ILE A 205 10.27 12.55 1.70
N GLU A 206 9.36 12.66 0.71
CA GLU A 206 9.74 13.07 -0.65
C GLU A 206 10.53 14.39 -0.62
N GLY A 207 10.02 15.43 0.05
CA GLY A 207 10.67 16.73 0.15
C GLY A 207 12.07 16.67 0.77
N MET A 208 12.25 15.90 1.84
CA MET A 208 13.55 15.74 2.49
C MET A 208 14.58 15.05 1.58
N ILE A 209 14.17 14.02 0.85
CA ILE A 209 15.02 13.34 -0.13
C ILE A 209 15.39 14.30 -1.28
N LEU A 210 14.42 15.07 -1.79
CA LEU A 210 14.66 16.03 -2.88
C LEU A 210 15.67 17.12 -2.49
N GLN A 211 15.63 17.60 -1.25
CA GLN A 211 16.57 18.61 -0.75
C GLN A 211 18.03 18.11 -0.69
N LYS A 212 18.23 16.80 -0.56
CA LYS A 212 19.55 16.15 -0.48
C LYS A 212 19.77 15.13 -1.59
N PHE A 213 19.12 15.35 -2.73
CA PHE A 213 18.99 14.33 -3.77
C PHE A 213 20.34 13.87 -4.33
N SER A 214 21.29 14.79 -4.53
CA SER A 214 22.64 14.50 -5.04
C SER A 214 23.57 13.83 -4.01
N THR A 215 23.21 13.84 -2.73
CA THR A 215 23.96 13.22 -1.65
C THR A 215 23.08 12.19 -0.96
N PHE A 216 22.64 12.49 0.26
CA PHE A 216 21.71 11.67 1.02
C PHE A 216 21.07 12.47 2.15
N TYR A 217 19.86 12.07 2.51
CA TYR A 217 19.12 12.51 3.69
C TYR A 217 19.08 11.38 4.71
N ASN A 218 19.47 11.67 5.96
CA ASN A 218 19.30 10.73 7.06
C ASN A 218 17.92 10.97 7.70
N PRO A 219 17.05 9.95 7.80
CA PRO A 219 15.73 10.07 8.41
C PRO A 219 15.76 10.75 9.79
N ASP A 220 15.09 11.90 9.89
CA ASP A 220 14.89 12.60 11.14
C ASP A 220 13.75 11.95 11.98
N PRO A 221 13.59 12.34 13.26
CA PRO A 221 12.53 11.80 14.11
C PRO A 221 11.11 11.92 13.52
N LYS A 222 10.83 12.96 12.72
CA LYS A 222 9.53 13.15 12.07
C LYS A 222 9.31 12.13 10.96
N THR A 223 10.31 11.87 10.13
CA THR A 223 10.27 10.80 9.12
C THR A 223 9.95 9.46 9.78
N ILE A 224 10.70 9.12 10.82
CA ILE A 224 10.51 7.88 11.60
C ILE A 224 9.10 7.78 12.19
N GLU A 225 8.55 8.87 12.71
CA GLU A 225 7.20 8.91 13.26
C GLU A 225 6.13 8.78 12.17
N LEU A 226 6.27 9.48 11.06
CA LEU A 226 5.30 9.43 9.96
C LEU A 226 5.17 7.99 9.43
N GLU A 227 6.27 7.29 9.20
CA GLU A 227 6.28 5.88 8.77
C GLU A 227 5.47 4.98 9.71
N LYS A 228 5.59 5.18 11.03
CA LYS A 228 4.86 4.41 12.05
C LYS A 228 3.39 4.81 12.14
N SER A 229 3.08 6.08 11.88
CA SER A 229 1.77 6.68 12.13
C SER A 229 0.90 6.85 10.88
N TRP A 230 1.30 6.34 9.71
CA TRP A 230 0.52 6.46 8.46
C TRP A 230 -0.95 6.07 8.60
N GLN A 231 -1.22 4.90 9.20
CA GLN A 231 -2.59 4.46 9.44
C GLN A 231 -3.32 5.34 10.46
N LYS A 232 -2.64 5.73 11.55
CA LYS A 232 -3.19 6.58 12.60
C LYS A 232 -3.61 7.95 12.04
N ILE A 233 -2.76 8.55 11.22
CA ILE A 233 -3.04 9.83 10.54
C ILE A 233 -4.22 9.66 9.57
N THR A 234 -4.21 8.60 8.76
CA THR A 234 -5.31 8.31 7.82
C THR A 234 -6.65 8.20 8.54
N LYS A 235 -6.70 7.44 9.64
CA LYS A 235 -7.92 7.29 10.45
C LYS A 235 -8.38 8.63 11.03
N GLY A 236 -7.45 9.43 11.56
CA GLY A 236 -7.74 10.77 12.09
C GLY A 236 -8.34 11.70 11.03
N ILE A 237 -7.79 11.72 9.82
CA ILE A 237 -8.32 12.50 8.69
C ILE A 237 -9.72 11.99 8.30
N LYS A 238 -9.87 10.66 8.13
CA LYS A 238 -11.14 10.04 7.75
C LYS A 238 -12.27 10.33 8.74
N SER A 239 -11.99 10.22 10.04
CA SER A 239 -12.99 10.41 11.10
C SER A 239 -13.16 11.87 11.53
N SER A 240 -12.47 12.81 10.89
CA SER A 240 -12.57 14.22 11.24
C SER A 240 -13.96 14.77 10.94
N ILE A 241 -14.41 15.71 11.77
CA ILE A 241 -15.68 16.43 11.59
C ILE A 241 -15.36 17.90 11.39
N LYS A 242 -15.74 18.46 10.23
CA LYS A 242 -15.41 19.85 9.85
C LYS A 242 -13.90 20.15 9.99
N GLY A 243 -13.05 19.19 9.61
CA GLY A 243 -11.59 19.30 9.69
C GLY A 243 -11.00 19.14 11.10
N VAL A 244 -11.80 18.91 12.13
CA VAL A 244 -11.32 18.68 13.50
C VAL A 244 -11.10 17.19 13.75
N ILE A 245 -9.92 16.83 14.26
CA ILE A 245 -9.54 15.47 14.61
C ILE A 245 -9.75 15.27 16.12
N LYS A 246 -10.55 14.27 16.50
CA LYS A 246 -10.79 13.89 17.91
C LYS A 246 -10.69 12.38 18.10
N PRO A 247 -9.91 11.89 19.08
CA PRO A 247 -8.96 12.65 19.91
C PRO A 247 -7.79 13.24 19.08
N GLU A 248 -7.06 14.20 19.64
CA GLU A 248 -5.85 14.75 18.98
C GLU A 248 -4.84 13.64 18.70
N LEU A 249 -4.13 13.73 17.58
CA LEU A 249 -3.00 12.85 17.32
C LEU A 249 -1.76 13.45 17.99
N VAL A 250 -1.13 12.68 18.85
CA VAL A 250 0.21 12.99 19.35
C VAL A 250 1.22 12.31 18.42
N LEU A 251 1.95 13.11 17.67
CA LEU A 251 3.06 12.74 16.78
C LEU A 251 4.36 13.38 17.29
N VAL A 252 5.40 13.37 16.45
CA VAL A 252 6.74 13.86 16.74
C VAL A 252 7.18 14.78 15.59
N ASP A 253 7.80 15.91 15.92
CA ASP A 253 8.40 16.84 14.96
C ASP A 253 9.83 16.44 14.56
N ASP A 254 10.44 17.24 13.67
CA ASP A 254 11.79 17.00 13.13
C ASP A 254 12.89 17.12 14.19
N LYS A 255 12.57 17.70 15.36
CA LYS A 255 13.47 17.85 16.51
C LYS A 255 13.18 16.83 17.60
N GLY A 256 12.30 15.87 17.37
CA GLY A 256 11.92 14.86 18.36
C GLY A 256 10.94 15.35 19.43
N LYS A 257 10.34 16.53 19.27
CA LYS A 257 9.38 17.08 20.24
C LYS A 257 7.94 16.66 19.90
N PRO A 258 7.03 16.62 20.88
CA PRO A 258 5.62 16.31 20.61
C PRO A 258 4.98 17.28 19.63
N TRP A 259 4.44 16.74 18.54
CA TRP A 259 3.63 17.47 17.57
C TRP A 259 2.17 17.07 17.72
N LYS A 260 1.38 17.93 18.38
CA LYS A 260 -0.05 17.72 18.59
C LYS A 260 -0.86 18.18 17.39
N VAL A 261 -1.60 17.25 16.80
CA VAL A 261 -2.44 17.48 15.62
C VAL A 261 -3.91 17.34 16.02
N SER A 262 -4.62 18.46 16.03
CA SER A 262 -6.05 18.53 16.31
C SER A 262 -6.88 18.88 15.08
N LYS A 263 -6.24 19.25 13.96
CA LYS A 263 -6.89 19.61 12.71
C LYS A 263 -6.25 18.92 11.51
N VAL A 264 -7.07 18.70 10.48
CA VAL A 264 -6.65 18.07 9.22
C VAL A 264 -5.64 18.93 8.46
N ASP A 265 -5.82 20.26 8.44
CA ASP A 265 -4.92 21.20 7.77
C ASP A 265 -3.45 21.11 8.23
N GLN A 266 -3.22 20.72 9.49
CA GLN A 266 -1.88 20.55 10.04
C GLN A 266 -1.13 19.37 9.42
N VAL A 267 -1.84 18.31 8.99
CA VAL A 267 -1.21 17.10 8.42
C VAL A 267 -1.30 17.03 6.90
N VAL A 268 -2.23 17.75 6.27
CA VAL A 268 -2.36 17.76 4.79
C VAL A 268 -1.03 18.05 4.08
N PRO A 269 -0.20 19.04 4.48
CA PRO A 269 1.05 19.35 3.79
C PRO A 269 2.09 18.21 3.80
N VAL A 270 2.03 17.30 4.79
CA VAL A 270 3.00 16.20 4.91
C VAL A 270 2.52 14.92 4.22
N MET A 271 1.25 14.83 3.83
CA MET A 271 0.65 13.64 3.24
C MET A 271 0.78 13.61 1.72
N GLY A 272 1.09 12.44 1.18
CA GLY A 272 1.08 12.14 -0.26
C GLY A 272 -0.02 11.17 -0.68
N LEU A 273 -0.33 10.17 0.15
CA LEU A 273 -1.34 9.15 -0.13
C LEU A 273 -1.92 8.61 1.18
N LEU A 274 -3.25 8.47 1.26
CA LEU A 274 -3.96 7.92 2.41
C LEU A 274 -4.23 6.43 2.22
N LYS A 275 -4.16 5.65 3.29
CA LYS A 275 -4.52 4.23 3.28
C LYS A 275 -6.01 4.06 3.03
N TYR A 276 -6.41 2.98 2.36
CA TYR A 276 -7.80 2.57 2.33
C TYR A 276 -8.24 2.09 3.71
N GLU A 277 -9.27 2.70 4.29
CA GLU A 277 -9.81 2.35 5.61
C GLU A 277 -11.28 1.92 5.53
N GLY A 278 -11.76 1.50 4.35
CA GLY A 278 -13.17 1.17 4.12
C GLY A 278 -14.07 2.39 4.00
N SER A 279 -15.35 2.17 3.69
CA SER A 279 -16.39 3.15 4.02
C SER A 279 -16.47 3.29 5.54
N SER A 280 -16.75 4.48 6.04
CA SER A 280 -17.16 4.66 7.43
C SER A 280 -18.49 3.94 7.60
N SER A 281 -18.48 2.67 8.02
CA SER A 281 -19.66 2.07 8.65
C SER A 281 -19.83 2.74 10.01
N SER A 282 -20.36 3.96 9.96
CA SER A 282 -20.74 4.81 11.08
C SER A 282 -21.77 4.06 11.90
N ILE A 283 -21.44 3.68 13.14
CA ILE A 283 -22.42 3.38 14.21
C ILE A 283 -23.25 2.09 14.00
N THR A 284 -23.59 1.73 12.76
CA THR A 284 -24.34 0.55 12.35
C THR A 284 -23.60 -0.74 12.67
N SER A 285 -22.28 -0.83 12.57
CA SER A 285 -21.59 -2.09 12.90
C SER A 285 -21.59 -2.39 14.41
N LYS A 286 -21.61 -1.36 15.27
CA LYS A 286 -21.73 -1.52 16.72
C LYS A 286 -23.18 -1.79 17.12
N PHE A 287 -24.13 -1.04 16.57
CA PHE A 287 -25.56 -1.30 16.76
C PHE A 287 -25.94 -2.68 16.26
N TYR A 288 -25.48 -3.12 15.10
CA TYR A 288 -25.75 -4.44 14.54
C TYR A 288 -25.09 -5.54 15.38
N LYS A 289 -23.89 -5.33 15.94
CA LYS A 289 -23.30 -6.28 16.90
C LYS A 289 -24.09 -6.37 18.21
N VAL A 290 -24.57 -5.26 18.75
CA VAL A 290 -25.41 -5.24 19.95
C VAL A 290 -26.75 -5.90 19.67
N LEU A 291 -27.41 -5.52 18.57
CA LEU A 291 -28.68 -6.08 18.10
C LEU A 291 -28.57 -7.59 17.88
N MET A 292 -27.53 -8.06 17.20
CA MET A 292 -27.31 -9.48 16.94
C MET A 292 -26.94 -10.26 18.21
N ASN A 293 -26.30 -9.64 19.21
CA ASN A 293 -26.06 -10.28 20.50
C ASN A 293 -27.34 -10.40 21.33
N VAL A 294 -28.21 -9.39 21.32
CA VAL A 294 -29.54 -9.44 21.97
C VAL A 294 -30.42 -10.52 21.32
N PHE A 295 -30.41 -10.65 20.00
CA PHE A 295 -31.20 -11.68 19.31
C PHE A 295 -30.58 -13.08 19.34
N LYS A 296 -29.24 -13.22 19.45
CA LYS A 296 -28.59 -14.54 19.64
C LYS A 296 -28.88 -15.18 20.98
N VAL A 297 -29.21 -14.41 22.02
CA VAL A 297 -29.52 -14.93 23.35
C VAL A 297 -30.92 -15.56 23.41
N ASN A 298 -31.79 -15.36 22.41
CA ASN A 298 -33.21 -15.72 22.50
C ASN A 298 -33.65 -16.96 21.70
N ASN A 299 -32.75 -17.87 21.34
CA ASN A 299 -33.12 -19.19 20.78
C ASN A 299 -33.60 -20.20 21.84
N GLY A 300 -34.24 -19.72 22.90
CA GLY A 300 -34.91 -20.53 23.92
C GLY A 300 -35.81 -19.66 24.78
N ASN A 301 -37.09 -19.57 24.41
CA ASN A 301 -38.20 -18.94 25.14
C ASN A 301 -38.12 -17.41 25.38
N VAL A 302 -38.96 -16.67 24.64
CA VAL A 302 -39.20 -15.24 24.86
C VAL A 302 -40.17 -15.05 26.03
N LYS A 303 -39.66 -14.65 27.19
CA LYS A 303 -40.40 -13.80 28.14
C LYS A 303 -39.73 -12.44 28.14
N CYS A 304 -40.51 -11.40 27.85
CA CYS A 304 -40.04 -10.01 27.94
C CYS A 304 -39.89 -9.66 29.43
N SER A 305 -38.67 -9.70 29.94
CA SER A 305 -38.34 -9.12 31.24
C SER A 305 -37.00 -8.38 31.14
N SER A 306 -36.92 -7.23 31.82
CA SER A 306 -35.76 -6.37 32.09
C SER A 306 -34.91 -5.81 30.94
N SER A 307 -34.90 -6.39 29.73
CA SER A 307 -34.00 -5.94 28.64
C SER A 307 -34.46 -4.70 27.86
N CYS A 308 -35.71 -4.25 28.04
CA CYS A 308 -36.20 -3.04 27.37
C CYS A 308 -35.67 -1.74 28.02
N GLU A 309 -35.32 -1.77 29.30
CA GLU A 309 -34.80 -0.60 30.03
C GLU A 309 -33.35 -0.27 29.62
N GLU A 310 -32.53 -1.29 29.31
CA GLU A 310 -31.15 -1.10 28.85
C GLU A 310 -31.07 -0.48 27.44
N LEU A 311 -32.05 -0.78 26.57
CA LEU A 311 -32.19 -0.15 25.25
C LEU A 311 -32.55 1.34 25.35
N ARG A 312 -33.29 1.74 26.38
CA ARG A 312 -33.67 3.14 26.67
C ARG A 312 -32.45 3.98 27.05
N ILE A 313 -31.57 3.43 27.89
CA ILE A 313 -30.34 4.09 28.35
C ILE A 313 -29.28 4.17 27.24
N ALA A 314 -29.15 3.13 26.41
CA ALA A 314 -28.16 3.11 25.32
C ALA A 314 -28.51 4.03 24.12
N ALA A 315 -29.78 4.38 23.94
CA ALA A 315 -30.25 5.16 22.79
C ALA A 315 -30.57 6.64 23.08
N GLY A 316 -30.75 7.05 24.35
CA GLY A 316 -31.05 8.45 24.71
C GLY A 316 -32.38 8.98 24.18
N ILE A 317 -33.39 8.10 24.03
CA ILE A 317 -34.71 8.44 23.44
C ILE A 317 -35.77 8.49 24.56
N PRO A 318 -36.55 9.58 24.72
CA PRO A 318 -37.40 9.77 25.91
C PRO A 318 -38.66 8.88 25.96
N GLU A 319 -39.26 8.51 24.83
CA GLU A 319 -40.54 7.79 24.80
C GLU A 319 -40.58 6.78 23.65
N LEU A 320 -40.99 5.55 23.97
CA LEU A 320 -41.22 4.48 23.02
C LEU A 320 -42.62 3.90 23.34
N GLU A 321 -43.62 4.32 22.58
CA GLU A 321 -44.97 3.74 22.67
C GLU A 321 -44.98 2.38 21.97
N VAL A 322 -45.21 1.31 22.73
CA VAL A 322 -45.37 -0.04 22.19
C VAL A 322 -46.85 -0.33 22.04
N ALA A 323 -47.40 -0.06 20.85
CA ALA A 323 -48.76 -0.48 20.51
C ALA A 323 -48.80 -2.01 20.26
N LYS A 324 -49.71 -2.69 20.95
CA LYS A 324 -49.96 -4.13 20.85
C LYS A 324 -50.89 -4.37 19.66
N LEU A 325 -50.42 -5.00 18.58
CA LEU A 325 -51.26 -5.46 17.48
C LEU A 325 -50.75 -6.81 16.95
N GLU A 326 -51.67 -7.78 16.94
CA GLU A 326 -51.43 -9.15 16.50
C GLU A 326 -51.27 -9.21 14.97
N HIS A 327 -50.39 -10.11 14.51
CA HIS A 327 -50.24 -10.55 13.12
C HIS A 327 -49.82 -9.49 12.07
N GLN A 328 -48.64 -8.89 12.24
CA GLN A 328 -47.59 -8.70 11.22
C GLN A 328 -46.51 -7.75 11.79
N LYS A 329 -45.24 -8.18 11.81
CA LYS A 329 -44.14 -7.36 12.35
C LYS A 329 -43.68 -6.33 11.33
N LEU A 330 -44.06 -5.07 11.53
CA LEU A 330 -43.40 -3.89 10.95
C LEU A 330 -42.77 -3.10 12.10
N ILE A 331 -41.48 -2.75 11.96
CA ILE A 331 -40.80 -1.84 12.88
C ILE A 331 -40.61 -0.53 12.13
N GLN A 332 -41.25 0.54 12.62
CA GLN A 332 -41.08 1.89 12.11
C GLN A 332 -40.15 2.68 13.04
N ILE A 333 -39.05 3.19 12.51
CA ILE A 333 -38.16 4.12 13.20
C ILE A 333 -38.00 5.33 12.28
N ARG A 334 -38.43 6.51 12.75
CA ARG A 334 -38.35 7.84 12.10
C ARG A 334 -38.17 7.80 10.58
N GLY A 335 -39.29 7.56 9.88
CA GLY A 335 -39.43 7.82 8.44
C GLY A 335 -38.81 6.81 7.48
N THR A 336 -38.21 5.71 7.95
CA THR A 336 -37.73 4.63 7.06
C THR A 336 -38.48 3.33 7.36
N THR A 337 -39.23 2.83 6.38
CA THR A 337 -39.90 1.53 6.44
C THR A 337 -38.90 0.43 6.09
N ILE A 338 -38.61 -0.47 7.03
CA ILE A 338 -37.79 -1.67 6.78
C ILE A 338 -38.72 -2.87 6.66
N THR A 339 -38.86 -3.41 5.45
CA THR A 339 -39.60 -4.66 5.20
C THR A 339 -38.63 -5.84 5.34
N ILE A 340 -38.83 -6.70 6.33
CA ILE A 340 -38.08 -7.95 6.47
C ILE A 340 -38.75 -9.00 5.59
N GLY A 341 -38.10 -9.35 4.48
CA GLY A 341 -38.55 -10.40 3.55
C GLY A 341 -38.49 -11.79 4.19
N ARG A 342 -39.53 -12.57 3.93
CA ARG A 342 -39.74 -13.95 4.39
C ARG A 342 -38.64 -14.87 3.84
N PHE A 343 -37.84 -15.50 4.70
CA PHE A 343 -37.10 -16.71 4.33
C PHE A 343 -38.07 -17.89 4.46
N LEU A 344 -38.41 -18.52 3.33
CA LEU A 344 -38.99 -19.85 3.32
C LEU A 344 -37.84 -20.86 3.21
N TYR A 345 -38.01 -21.97 3.94
CA TYR A 345 -37.04 -23.02 4.24
C TYR A 345 -36.24 -23.56 3.05
#